data_AF-A0A672TC67-F1
#
_entry.id   AF-A0A672TC67-F1
#
_cell.length_a   1.000
_cell.length_b   1.000
_cell.length_c   1.000
_cell.angle_alpha   90.00
_cell.angle_beta   90.00
_cell.angle_gamma   90.00
#
_symmetry.space_group_name_H-M   'P 1'
#
loop_
_entity.id
_entity.type
_entity.pdbx_description
1 polymer ?
#
loop_
_entity_poly.entity_id
_entity_poly.type
_entity_poly.pdbx_seq_one_letter_code
_entity_poly.pdbx_strand_id
1 'polypeptide(L)'
;LCSEDERRTHGKHILINCKEVGRKPPTFTDASVIATELLDSGYEFDQGSIIYNRFRSVISYKTDAKPLFSLDTVASSENMGIYDDIDADVLRNYQEFALVNIIYFGLKESTTSEQSARMTAMDSASKNASEMIDKLTLTFNRTRQAVITKELIEIISGAAAL
;
A
#
# COMPACT_ATOMS: atom_id res chain seq x y z
N LEU A 1 -6.64 8.14 0.23
CA LEU A 1 -7.87 7.39 0.58
C LEU A 1 -7.72 6.73 1.95
N CYS A 2 -6.81 5.77 2.16
CA CYS A 2 -6.58 5.18 3.50
C CYS A 2 -6.11 6.22 4.56
N SER A 3 -5.21 7.13 4.18
CA SER A 3 -4.64 8.13 5.09
C SER A 3 -5.62 9.22 5.58
N GLU A 4 -6.75 9.43 4.91
CA GLU A 4 -7.72 10.46 5.32
C GLU A 4 -8.79 9.91 6.28
N ASP A 5 -9.22 8.67 6.11
CA ASP A 5 -10.16 8.02 7.03
C ASP A 5 -9.51 7.65 8.37
N GLU A 6 -8.23 7.25 8.38
CA GLU A 6 -7.47 7.02 9.63
C GLU A 6 -7.25 8.31 10.40
N ARG A 7 -7.02 9.44 9.72
CA ARG A 7 -6.91 10.76 10.37
C ARG A 7 -8.20 11.17 11.07
N ARG A 8 -9.36 10.81 10.50
CA ARG A 8 -10.67 11.13 11.09
C ARG A 8 -10.94 10.34 12.37
N THR A 9 -10.41 9.14 12.50
CA THR A 9 -10.68 8.25 13.65
C THR A 9 -9.55 8.21 14.68
N HIS A 10 -8.30 8.29 14.25
CA HIS A 10 -7.10 8.09 15.10
C HIS A 10 -6.08 9.24 15.01
N GLY A 11 -6.47 10.41 14.48
CA GLY A 11 -5.55 11.54 14.27
C GLY A 11 -4.76 11.99 15.50
N LYS A 12 -5.25 11.73 16.72
CA LYS A 12 -4.56 12.02 17.98
C LYS A 12 -3.31 11.16 18.22
N HIS A 13 -3.18 10.02 17.53
CA HIS A 13 -2.06 9.08 17.66
C HIS A 13 -1.04 9.18 16.52
N ILE A 14 -1.21 10.12 15.59
CA ILE A 14 -0.33 10.31 14.43
C ILE A 14 0.55 11.54 14.69
N LEU A 15 1.84 11.33 14.94
CA LEU A 15 2.80 12.42 15.14
C LEU A 15 3.24 13.05 13.82
N ILE A 16 3.67 12.22 12.87
CA ILE A 16 4.25 12.64 11.59
C ILE A 16 3.51 11.94 10.46
N ASN A 17 3.39 12.61 9.31
CA ASN A 17 2.81 12.02 8.11
C ASN A 17 3.64 12.36 6.87
N CYS A 18 4.19 11.32 6.25
CA CYS A 18 4.96 11.44 5.03
C CYS A 18 4.04 11.29 3.81
N LYS A 19 4.12 12.23 2.86
CA LYS A 19 3.36 12.19 1.60
C LYS A 19 4.25 11.76 0.44
N GLU A 20 3.63 11.38 -0.68
CA GLU A 20 4.27 11.01 -1.95
C GLU A 20 5.11 9.71 -1.97
N VAL A 21 5.09 8.93 -0.90
CA VAL A 21 5.72 7.61 -0.86
C VAL A 21 4.96 6.63 -1.77
N GLY A 22 5.65 6.01 -2.73
CA GLY A 22 5.09 4.98 -3.63
C GLY A 22 4.77 5.41 -5.06
N ARG A 23 4.94 6.69 -5.43
CA ARG A 23 4.80 7.12 -6.84
C ARG A 23 6.02 6.73 -7.69
N LYS A 24 7.21 6.83 -7.11
CA LYS A 24 8.47 6.34 -7.66
C LYS A 24 8.96 5.17 -6.80
N PRO A 25 9.81 4.28 -7.32
CA PRO A 25 10.45 3.26 -6.50
C PRO A 25 11.16 3.91 -5.31
N PRO A 26 10.94 3.45 -4.07
CA PRO A 26 11.53 4.08 -2.89
C PRO A 26 13.05 3.97 -2.95
N THR A 27 13.75 5.05 -2.64
CA THR A 27 15.20 5.13 -2.59
C THR A 27 15.68 5.16 -1.14
N PHE A 28 16.98 4.92 -0.93
CA PHE A 28 17.56 5.03 0.40
C PHE A 28 17.42 6.47 0.95
N THR A 29 17.57 7.47 0.07
CA THR A 29 17.37 8.89 0.41
C THR A 29 15.99 9.16 0.99
N ASP A 30 14.94 8.56 0.42
CA ASP A 30 13.57 8.72 0.94
C ASP A 30 13.45 8.17 2.37
N ALA A 31 14.07 7.01 2.64
CA ALA A 31 14.10 6.44 3.99
C ALA A 31 14.93 7.30 4.96
N SER A 32 16.04 7.89 4.49
CA SER A 32 16.84 8.81 5.30
C SER A 32 16.06 10.05 5.70
N VAL A 33 15.32 10.67 4.78
CA VAL A 33 14.49 11.84 5.10
C VAL A 33 13.44 11.51 6.17
N ILE A 34 12.78 10.35 6.05
CA ILE A 34 11.79 9.91 7.04
C ILE A 34 12.43 9.66 8.40
N ALA A 35 13.62 9.03 8.43
CA ALA A 35 14.33 8.76 9.67
C ALA A 35 14.80 10.07 10.34
N THR A 36 15.33 11.01 9.56
CA THR A 36 15.75 12.32 10.07
C THR A 36 14.56 13.10 10.62
N GLU A 37 13.44 13.14 9.92
CA GLU A 37 12.22 13.82 10.40
C GLU A 37 11.68 13.17 11.68
N LEU A 38 11.81 11.84 11.82
CA LEU A 38 11.47 11.12 13.05
C LEU A 38 12.40 11.50 14.22
N LEU A 39 13.71 11.59 13.99
CA LEU A 39 14.68 11.99 15.01
C LEU A 39 14.52 13.46 15.41
N ASP A 40 14.26 14.35 14.45
CA ASP A 40 14.07 15.79 14.67
C ASP A 40 12.75 16.12 15.39
N SER A 41 11.81 15.17 15.45
CA SER A 41 10.53 15.35 16.14
C SER A 41 10.65 15.50 17.66
N GLY A 42 11.81 15.17 18.23
CA GLY A 42 12.07 15.25 19.67
C GLY A 42 11.25 14.25 20.50
N TYR A 43 10.61 13.27 19.87
CA TYR A 43 9.83 12.24 20.55
C TYR A 43 10.74 11.10 21.01
N GLU A 44 10.94 10.98 22.32
CA GLU A 44 11.64 9.84 22.90
C GLU A 44 10.74 8.61 22.91
N PHE A 45 11.22 7.53 22.31
CA PHE A 45 10.56 6.23 22.32
C PHE A 45 11.47 5.21 22.97
N ASP A 46 10.94 4.38 23.86
CA ASP A 46 11.69 3.27 24.47
C ASP A 46 11.66 2.03 23.56
N GLN A 47 10.49 1.74 22.99
CA GLN A 47 10.27 0.61 22.10
C GLN A 47 9.31 1.00 20.97
N GLY A 48 9.68 0.65 19.75
CA GLY A 48 8.88 0.85 18.55
C GLY A 48 8.70 -0.45 17.77
N SER A 49 7.79 -0.43 16.79
CA SER A 49 7.68 -1.50 15.81
C SER A 49 7.28 -0.90 14.46
N ILE A 50 8.04 -1.25 13.42
CA ILE A 50 7.73 -0.88 12.05
C ILE A 50 6.85 -1.98 11.46
N ILE A 51 5.62 -1.63 11.13
CA ILE A 51 4.66 -2.52 10.48
C ILE A 51 4.80 -2.34 8.96
N TYR A 52 4.96 -3.45 8.25
CA TYR A 52 5.06 -3.44 6.80
C TYR A 52 4.44 -4.70 6.21
N ASN A 53 4.13 -4.64 4.91
CA ASN A 53 3.67 -5.82 4.18
C ASN A 53 4.86 -6.56 3.63
N ARG A 54 5.12 -7.75 4.18
CA ARG A 54 6.14 -8.67 3.68
C ARG A 54 5.60 -9.40 2.46
N PHE A 55 6.37 -9.35 1.38
CA PHE A 55 6.07 -10.07 0.16
C PHE A 55 6.30 -11.58 0.40
N ARG A 56 5.26 -12.40 0.14
CA ARG A 56 5.40 -13.87 0.11
C ARG A 56 5.35 -14.39 -1.31
N SER A 57 4.34 -13.97 -2.06
CA SER A 57 4.17 -14.33 -3.47
C SER A 57 3.35 -13.26 -4.18
N VAL A 58 3.21 -13.39 -5.50
CA VAL A 58 2.40 -12.48 -6.32
C VAL A 58 0.94 -12.42 -5.85
N ILE A 59 0.44 -13.49 -5.23
CA ILE A 59 -0.96 -13.65 -4.82
C ILE A 59 -1.16 -13.26 -3.34
N SER A 60 -0.12 -13.39 -2.51
CA SER A 60 -0.25 -13.24 -1.06
C SER A 60 0.89 -12.43 -0.46
N TYR A 61 0.53 -11.50 0.41
CA TYR A 61 1.43 -10.78 1.30
C TYR A 61 1.03 -11.08 2.76
N LYS A 62 1.98 -10.88 3.68
CA LYS A 62 1.74 -11.00 5.12
C LYS A 62 2.18 -9.72 5.82
N THR A 63 1.31 -9.15 6.65
CA THR A 63 1.68 -8.03 7.51
C THR A 63 2.56 -8.56 8.64
N ASP A 64 3.81 -8.12 8.66
CA ASP A 64 4.80 -8.46 9.69
C ASP A 64 5.24 -7.15 10.37
N ALA A 65 5.74 -7.26 11.60
CA ALA A 65 6.29 -6.15 12.37
C ALA A 65 7.76 -6.42 12.68
N LYS A 66 8.62 -5.40 12.51
CA LYS A 66 10.01 -5.42 12.94
C LYS A 66 10.17 -4.52 14.17
N PRO A 67 10.75 -5.02 15.28
CA PRO A 67 10.97 -4.21 16.46
C PRO A 67 12.05 -3.15 16.19
N LEU A 68 11.86 -1.99 16.80
CA LEU A 68 12.83 -0.92 16.88
C LEU A 68 13.10 -0.65 18.36
N PHE A 69 14.36 -0.50 18.72
CA PHE A 69 14.81 -0.29 20.09
C PHE A 69 15.52 1.06 20.21
N SER A 70 15.40 1.71 21.36
CA SER A 70 16.09 2.95 21.70
C SER A 70 17.59 2.72 21.99
N LEU A 71 18.36 3.81 22.12
CA LEU A 71 19.76 3.75 22.53
C LEU A 71 19.92 3.04 23.88
N ASP A 72 19.13 3.45 24.87
CA ASP A 72 19.25 2.97 26.25
C ASP A 72 18.88 1.48 26.38
N THR A 73 17.89 1.03 25.61
CA THR A 73 17.47 -0.38 25.62
C THR A 73 18.48 -1.30 24.96
N VAL A 74 19.18 -0.84 23.92
CA VAL A 74 20.25 -1.61 23.28
C VAL A 74 21.52 -1.61 24.14
N ALA A 75 21.89 -0.47 24.72
CA ALA A 75 23.04 -0.35 25.61
C ALA A 75 22.90 -1.22 26.87
N SER A 76 21.68 -1.37 27.38
CA SER A 76 21.38 -2.19 28.57
C SER A 76 21.25 -3.70 28.28
N SER A 77 21.51 -4.15 27.05
CA SER A 77 21.37 -5.56 26.68
C SER A 77 22.50 -6.44 27.22
N GLU A 78 22.17 -7.64 27.71
CA GLU A 78 23.12 -8.57 28.36
C GLU A 78 24.27 -9.02 27.41
N ASN A 79 24.02 -8.99 26.10
CA ASN A 79 24.99 -9.38 25.08
C ASN A 79 25.90 -8.23 24.61
N MET A 80 25.65 -6.98 25.03
CA MET A 80 26.51 -5.83 24.69
C MET A 80 27.88 -5.92 25.36
N GLY A 81 27.99 -6.59 26.52
CA GLY A 81 29.25 -6.78 27.25
C GLY A 81 30.31 -7.64 26.55
N ILE A 82 29.99 -8.21 25.38
CA ILE A 82 30.94 -8.94 24.52
C ILE A 82 31.72 -7.97 23.61
N TYR A 83 31.18 -6.77 23.37
CA TYR A 83 31.80 -5.78 22.51
C TYR A 83 32.67 -4.83 23.36
N ASP A 84 33.98 -4.89 23.14
CA ASP A 84 34.96 -4.00 23.78
C ASP A 84 35.01 -2.64 23.04
N ASP A 85 35.23 -1.55 23.79
CA ASP A 85 35.51 -0.21 23.25
C ASP A 85 34.51 0.38 22.23
N ILE A 86 33.20 0.19 22.40
CA ILE A 86 32.21 0.95 21.60
C ILE A 86 32.10 2.37 22.17
N ASP A 87 32.62 3.35 21.45
CA ASP A 87 32.37 4.76 21.74
C ASP A 87 30.86 5.07 21.66
N ALA A 88 30.35 5.87 22.60
CA ALA A 88 28.93 6.23 22.67
C ALA A 88 28.45 6.88 21.36
N ASP A 89 29.32 7.64 20.70
CA ASP A 89 29.03 8.25 19.40
C ASP A 89 28.93 7.22 18.27
N VAL A 90 29.71 6.14 18.32
CA VAL A 90 29.64 5.05 17.32
C VAL A 90 28.33 4.28 17.46
N LEU A 91 27.91 3.99 18.69
CA LEU A 91 26.64 3.31 18.95
C LEU A 91 25.45 4.14 18.45
N ARG A 92 25.47 5.45 18.69
CA ARG A 92 24.47 6.39 18.18
C ARG A 92 24.39 6.37 16.65
N ASN A 93 25.53 6.55 15.97
CA ASN A 93 25.59 6.52 14.50
C ASN A 93 25.09 5.18 13.93
N TYR A 94 25.45 4.06 14.58
CA TYR A 94 24.99 2.74 14.18
C TYR A 94 23.47 2.61 14.30
N GLN A 95 22.87 3.08 15.38
CA GLN A 95 21.43 3.04 15.56
C GLN A 95 20.67 3.90 14.56
N GLU A 96 21.14 5.12 14.31
CA GLU A 96 20.55 6.00 13.31
C GLU A 96 20.60 5.34 11.92
N PHE A 97 21.72 4.71 11.57
CA PHE A 97 21.84 3.94 10.33
C PHE A 97 20.92 2.71 10.31
N ALA A 98 20.81 1.98 11.41
CA ALA A 98 19.94 0.82 11.53
C ALA A 98 18.46 1.20 11.36
N LEU A 99 18.04 2.33 11.90
CA LEU A 99 16.69 2.88 11.74
C LEU A 99 16.37 3.12 10.25
N VAL A 100 17.26 3.84 9.55
CA VAL A 100 17.12 4.10 8.10
C VAL A 100 17.01 2.79 7.33
N ASN A 101 17.86 1.81 7.66
CA ASN A 101 17.89 0.51 6.98
C ASN A 101 16.58 -0.28 7.18
N ILE A 102 16.03 -0.31 8.39
CA ILE A 102 14.76 -1.02 8.66
C ILE A 102 13.59 -0.34 7.93
N ILE A 103 13.55 1.00 7.91
CA ILE A 103 12.55 1.76 7.15
C ILE A 103 12.68 1.45 5.66
N TYR A 104 13.89 1.50 5.11
CA TYR A 104 14.14 1.20 3.71
C TYR A 104 13.73 -0.23 3.33
N PHE A 105 14.05 -1.20 4.18
CA PHE A 105 13.63 -2.59 4.02
C PHE A 105 12.09 -2.72 3.97
N GLY A 106 11.40 -2.11 4.94
CA GLY A 106 9.94 -2.12 5.01
C GLY A 106 9.29 -1.46 3.78
N LEU A 107 9.84 -0.34 3.32
CA LEU A 107 9.38 0.36 2.11
C LEU A 107 9.49 -0.51 0.87
N LYS A 108 10.59 -1.24 0.70
CA LYS A 108 10.80 -2.12 -0.47
C LYS A 108 9.84 -3.31 -0.49
N GLU A 109 9.69 -3.97 0.65
CA GLU A 109 8.77 -5.10 0.83
C GLU A 109 7.32 -4.68 0.59
N SER A 110 6.92 -3.55 1.18
CA SER A 110 5.55 -3.04 1.05
C SER A 110 5.25 -2.58 -0.37
N THR A 111 6.19 -1.89 -1.04
CA THR A 111 6.01 -1.46 -2.44
C THR A 111 5.83 -2.67 -3.37
N THR A 112 6.62 -3.73 -3.18
CA THR A 112 6.52 -4.94 -4.01
C THR A 112 5.20 -5.67 -3.79
N SER A 113 4.78 -5.78 -2.53
CA SER A 113 3.49 -6.37 -2.16
C SER A 113 2.32 -5.57 -2.73
N GLU A 114 2.38 -4.24 -2.69
CA GLU A 114 1.36 -3.36 -3.25
C GLU A 114 1.26 -3.51 -4.76
N GLN A 115 2.38 -3.51 -5.49
CA GLN A 115 2.36 -3.68 -6.95
C GLN A 115 1.77 -5.03 -7.37
N SER A 116 2.10 -6.09 -6.63
CA SER A 116 1.57 -7.42 -6.88
C SER A 116 0.06 -7.49 -6.63
N ALA A 117 -0.40 -6.96 -5.50
CA ALA A 117 -1.83 -6.89 -5.17
C ALA A 117 -2.60 -6.03 -6.19
N ARG A 118 -2.02 -4.90 -6.63
CA ARG A 118 -2.59 -4.03 -7.66
C ARG A 118 -2.76 -4.78 -8.98
N MET A 119 -1.74 -5.53 -9.41
CA MET A 119 -1.81 -6.33 -10.63
C MET A 119 -2.94 -7.37 -10.57
N THR A 120 -3.04 -8.13 -9.47
CA THR A 120 -4.10 -9.14 -9.29
C THR A 120 -5.51 -8.51 -9.22
N ALA A 121 -5.64 -7.37 -8.55
CA ALA A 121 -6.91 -6.65 -8.48
C ALA A 121 -7.35 -6.13 -9.86
N MET A 122 -6.42 -5.62 -10.67
CA MET A 122 -6.70 -5.14 -12.02
C MET A 122 -7.01 -6.27 -13.01
N ASP A 123 -6.35 -7.42 -12.90
CA ASP A 123 -6.67 -8.62 -13.69
C ASP A 123 -8.10 -9.10 -13.36
N SER A 124 -8.45 -9.13 -12.08
CA SER A 124 -9.80 -9.48 -11.63
C SER A 124 -10.86 -8.47 -12.11
N ALA A 125 -10.55 -7.17 -12.06
CA ALA A 125 -11.42 -6.13 -12.60
C ALA A 125 -11.62 -6.27 -14.12
N SER A 126 -10.56 -6.60 -14.87
CA SER A 126 -10.62 -6.81 -16.32
C SER A 126 -11.49 -8.01 -16.68
N LYS A 127 -11.36 -9.13 -15.96
CA LYS A 127 -12.22 -10.31 -16.12
C LYS A 127 -13.69 -9.98 -15.85
N ASN A 128 -13.97 -9.30 -14.74
CA ASN A 128 -15.33 -8.88 -14.39
C ASN A 128 -15.94 -7.93 -15.44
N ALA A 129 -15.14 -7.02 -16.01
CA ALA A 129 -15.57 -6.14 -17.08
C ALA A 129 -15.90 -6.91 -18.36
N SER A 130 -15.07 -7.88 -18.76
CA SER A 130 -15.35 -8.74 -19.92
C SER A 130 -16.66 -9.52 -19.77
N GLU A 131 -16.91 -10.13 -18.60
CA GLU A 131 -18.18 -10.82 -18.34
C GLU A 131 -19.39 -9.87 -18.42
N MET A 132 -19.22 -8.61 -18.00
CA MET A 132 -20.27 -7.60 -18.10
C MET A 132 -20.53 -7.20 -19.56
N ILE A 133 -19.46 -7.04 -20.35
CA ILE A 133 -19.56 -6.74 -21.79
C ILE A 133 -20.31 -7.85 -22.52
N ASP A 134 -20.02 -9.11 -22.23
CA ASP A 134 -20.70 -10.25 -22.86
C ASP A 134 -22.20 -10.24 -22.56
N LYS A 135 -22.57 -10.00 -21.29
CA LYS A 135 -23.98 -9.87 -20.87
C LYS A 135 -24.69 -8.71 -21.57
N LEU A 136 -24.04 -7.55 -21.61
CA LEU A 136 -24.60 -6.36 -22.27
C LEU A 136 -24.71 -6.54 -23.78
N THR A 137 -23.80 -7.27 -24.41
CA THR A 137 -23.83 -7.57 -25.85
C THR A 137 -25.03 -8.46 -26.21
N LEU A 138 -25.33 -9.46 -25.39
CA LEU A 138 -26.53 -10.29 -25.56
C LEU A 138 -27.82 -9.46 -25.42
N THR A 139 -27.89 -8.61 -24.40
CA THR A 139 -29.02 -7.71 -24.20
C THR A 139 -29.17 -6.73 -25.37
N PHE A 140 -28.07 -6.14 -25.84
CA PHE A 140 -28.06 -5.23 -26.98
C PHE A 140 -28.63 -5.89 -28.24
N ASN A 141 -28.20 -7.11 -28.57
CA ASN A 141 -28.69 -7.83 -29.74
C ASN A 141 -30.19 -8.16 -29.64
N ARG A 142 -30.67 -8.56 -28.45
CA ARG A 142 -32.11 -8.79 -28.21
C ARG A 142 -32.91 -7.51 -28.37
N THR A 143 -32.47 -6.41 -27.76
CA THR A 143 -33.14 -5.10 -27.88
C THR A 143 -33.14 -4.63 -29.33
N ARG A 144 -32.03 -4.80 -30.05
CA ARG A 144 -31.94 -4.45 -31.48
C ARG A 144 -32.96 -5.22 -32.32
N GLN A 145 -33.08 -6.53 -32.11
CA GLN A 145 -34.08 -7.34 -32.81
C GLN A 145 -35.51 -6.92 -32.45
N ALA A 146 -35.79 -6.66 -31.17
CA ALA A 146 -37.09 -6.19 -30.72
C ALA A 146 -37.49 -4.85 -31.37
N VAL A 147 -36.54 -3.91 -31.52
CA VAL A 147 -36.76 -2.64 -32.21
C VAL A 147 -37.07 -2.86 -33.70
N ILE A 148 -36.28 -3.67 -34.42
CA ILE A 148 -36.54 -3.99 -35.84
C ILE A 148 -37.93 -4.61 -36.01
N THR A 149 -38.30 -5.58 -35.15
CA THR A 149 -39.62 -6.20 -35.23
C THR A 149 -40.75 -5.22 -34.93
N LYS A 150 -40.55 -4.30 -33.98
CA LYS A 150 -41.54 -3.27 -33.63
C LYS A 150 -41.75 -2.31 -34.80
N GLU A 151 -40.67 -1.80 -35.39
CA GLU A 151 -40.74 -0.92 -36.57
C GLU A 151 -41.44 -1.61 -37.75
N LEU A 152 -41.15 -2.88 -38.02
CA LEU A 152 -41.82 -3.65 -39.06
C LEU A 152 -43.33 -3.83 -38.80
N ILE A 153 -43.72 -4.12 -37.56
CA ILE A 153 -45.14 -4.25 -37.17
C ILE A 153 -45.87 -2.92 -37.36
N GLU A 154 -45.24 -1.79 -36.99
CA GLU A 154 -45.79 -0.45 -37.19
C GLU A 154 -46.00 -0.14 -38.68
N ILE A 155 -45.03 -0.48 -39.55
CA ILE A 155 -45.16 -0.31 -41.01
C ILE A 155 -46.31 -1.14 -41.58
N ILE A 156 -46.40 -2.42 -41.22
CA ILE A 156 -47.45 -3.33 -41.73
C ILE A 156 -48.84 -2.88 -41.25
N SER A 157 -48.97 -2.50 -39.98
CA SER A 157 -50.23 -2.04 -39.40
C SER A 157 -50.70 -0.72 -40.04
N GLY A 158 -49.77 0.19 -40.34
CA GLY A 158 -50.06 1.43 -41.06
C GLY A 158 -50.50 1.17 -42.52
N ALA A 159 -49.86 0.22 -43.20
CA ALA A 159 -50.23 -0.15 -44.57
C ALA A 159 -51.58 -0.88 -44.65
N ALA A 160 -51.94 -1.69 -43.65
CA ALA A 160 -53.23 -2.39 -43.59
C ALA A 160 -54.42 -1.49 -43.21
N ALA A 161 -54.15 -0.30 -42.68
CA ALA A 161 -55.18 0.69 -42.32
C ALA A 161 -55.54 1.67 -43.45
N LEU A 162 -54.87 1.55 -44.61
CA LEU A 162 -55.13 2.28 -45.86
C LEU A 162 -55.96 1.43 -46.82
#